data_AF-A0A0F9C0I4-F1
#
_entry.id   AF-A0A0F9C0I4-F1
#
_cell.length_a   1.000
_cell.length_b   1.000
_cell.length_c   1.000
_cell.angle_alpha   90.00
_cell.angle_beta   90.00
_cell.angle_gamma   90.00
#
_symmetry.space_group_name_H-M   'P 1'
#
loop_
_entity.id
_entity.type
_entity.pdbx_description
1 polymer ?
#
loop_
_entity_poly.entity_id
_entity_poly.type
_entity_poly.pdbx_seq_one_letter_code
_entity_poly.pdbx_strand_id
1 'polypeptide(L)'
;MKVDLTYFKLGGKYYSSGTYNTEKTDLEDVWDEVGDMLKAGFLPGLCEDAKEFIVLINAPEHEGNHPRLVMPESVIVCDMACKGGVRGPLT
;
A
#
# COMPACT_ATOMS: atom_id res chain seq x y z
N MET A 1 -7.28 17.54 1.76
CA MET A 1 -6.39 17.17 2.89
C MET A 1 -5.27 16.29 2.34
N LYS A 2 -4.02 16.56 2.72
CA LYS A 2 -2.88 15.77 2.33
C LYS A 2 -2.72 14.56 3.25
N VAL A 3 -2.54 13.39 2.64
CA VAL A 3 -2.31 12.13 3.34
C VAL A 3 -0.97 11.55 2.89
N ASP A 4 -0.11 11.29 3.87
CA ASP A 4 1.17 10.64 3.68
C ASP A 4 1.01 9.13 3.95
N LEU A 5 1.37 8.32 2.97
CA LEU A 5 1.36 6.86 3.03
C LEU A 5 2.79 6.38 3.15
N THR A 6 3.07 5.55 4.16
CA THR A 6 4.36 4.88 4.29
C THR A 6 4.18 3.38 4.13
N TYR A 7 4.93 2.81 3.20
CA TYR A 7 4.82 1.41 2.84
C TYR A 7 5.95 0.61 3.48
N PHE A 8 5.59 -0.43 4.22
CA PHE A 8 6.53 -1.36 4.82
C PHE A 8 6.31 -2.75 4.23
N LYS A 9 7.40 -3.50 4.07
CA LYS A 9 7.31 -4.93 3.79
C LYS A 9 6.75 -5.65 5.01
N LEU A 10 6.23 -6.88 4.83
CA LEU A 10 5.76 -7.74 5.93
C LEU A 10 6.78 -7.92 7.08
N GLY A 11 8.08 -7.82 6.79
CA GLY A 11 9.15 -7.83 7.79
C GLY A 11 9.34 -6.51 8.57
N GLY A 12 8.43 -5.53 8.44
CA GLY A 12 8.52 -4.21 9.09
C GLY A 12 9.58 -3.27 8.49
N LYS A 13 10.27 -3.69 7.43
CA LYS A 13 11.27 -2.85 6.75
C LYS A 13 10.58 -1.84 5.84
N TYR A 14 10.96 -0.57 5.98
CA TYR A 14 10.55 0.50 5.07
C TYR A 14 10.85 0.11 3.61
N TYR A 15 9.87 0.30 2.74
CA TYR A 15 9.98 0.06 1.32
C TYR A 15 9.98 1.37 0.54
N SER A 16 8.90 2.15 0.67
CA SER A 16 8.70 3.39 -0.06
C SER A 16 7.72 4.28 0.72
N SER A 17 7.53 5.50 0.25
CA SER A 17 6.47 6.39 0.69
C SER A 17 5.75 6.99 -0.50
N GLY A 18 4.49 7.35 -0.29
CA GLY A 18 3.62 7.98 -1.26
C GLY A 18 2.83 9.08 -0.58
N THR A 19 2.36 10.04 -1.35
CA THR A 19 1.46 11.08 -0.83
C THR A 19 0.36 11.31 -1.83
N TYR A 20 -0.85 11.49 -1.35
CA TYR A 20 -1.97 11.85 -2.20
C TYR A 20 -2.85 12.87 -1.49
N ASN A 21 -3.65 13.59 -2.28
CA ASN A 21 -4.63 14.52 -1.76
C ASN A 21 -5.98 13.83 -1.81
N THR A 22 -6.69 13.84 -0.68
CA THR A 22 -8.06 13.36 -0.57
C THR A 22 -9.01 14.52 -0.28
N GLU A 23 -10.24 14.40 -0.77
CA GLU A 23 -11.33 15.33 -0.47
C GLU A 23 -12.08 14.94 0.81
N LYS A 24 -11.79 13.75 1.37
CA LYS A 24 -12.38 13.26 2.60
C LYS A 24 -11.98 14.13 3.80
N THR A 25 -12.96 14.46 4.62
CA THR A 25 -12.79 15.22 5.87
C THR A 25 -12.49 14.31 7.04
N ASP A 26 -13.13 13.14 7.07
CA ASP A 26 -13.08 12.21 8.19
C ASP A 26 -11.96 11.19 7.99
N LEU A 27 -11.17 10.96 9.04
CA LEU A 27 -10.07 9.99 9.03
C LEU A 27 -10.54 8.56 8.72
N GLU A 28 -11.74 8.19 9.17
CA GLU A 28 -12.32 6.87 8.90
C GLU A 28 -12.54 6.64 7.40
N ASP A 29 -13.10 7.62 6.70
CA ASP A 29 -13.27 7.56 5.25
C ASP A 29 -11.94 7.44 4.51
N VAL A 30 -10.88 8.11 5.01
CA VAL A 30 -9.53 7.99 4.45
C VAL A 30 -8.99 6.58 4.65
N TRP A 31 -9.25 5.96 5.80
CA TRP A 31 -8.80 4.59 6.07
C TRP A 31 -9.52 3.58 5.18
N ASP A 32 -10.83 3.73 4.99
CA ASP A 32 -11.59 2.88 4.06
C ASP A 32 -11.13 3.07 2.61
N GLU A 33 -10.90 4.31 2.18
CA GLU A 33 -10.37 4.64 0.84
C GLU A 33 -9.01 3.99 0.59
N VAL A 34 -8.07 4.09 1.53
CA VAL A 34 -6.76 3.41 1.42
C VAL A 34 -6.91 1.89 1.46
N GLY A 35 -7.85 1.37 2.25
CA GLY A 35 -8.18 -0.05 2.30
C GLY A 35 -8.67 -0.57 0.95
N ASP A 36 -9.51 0.20 0.26
CA ASP A 36 -10.01 -0.14 -1.07
C ASP A 36 -8.93 0.01 -2.15
N MET A 37 -8.03 1.00 -2.03
CA MET A 37 -6.84 1.11 -2.90
C MET A 37 -5.89 -0.09 -2.74
N LEU A 38 -5.70 -0.54 -1.50
CA LEU A 38 -4.94 -1.75 -1.17
C LEU A 38 -5.56 -2.99 -1.83
N LYS A 39 -6.88 -3.17 -1.71
CA LYS A 39 -7.61 -4.29 -2.34
C LYS A 39 -7.53 -4.23 -3.87
N ALA A 40 -7.63 -3.04 -4.44
CA ALA A 40 -7.48 -2.81 -5.88
C ALA A 40 -6.05 -3.03 -6.39
N GLY A 41 -5.05 -3.06 -5.50
CA GLY A 41 -3.63 -3.16 -5.87
C GLY A 41 -3.09 -1.91 -6.57
N PHE A 42 -3.74 -0.76 -6.36
CA PHE A 42 -3.37 0.52 -6.96
C PHE A 42 -3.02 1.52 -5.86
N LEU A 43 -1.78 1.46 -5.39
CA LEU A 43 -1.25 2.36 -4.38
C LEU A 43 -0.31 3.40 -4.98
N PRO A 44 -0.50 4.69 -4.69
CA PRO A 44 0.34 5.75 -5.26
C PRO A 44 1.79 5.60 -4.79
N GLY A 45 2.70 5.39 -5.74
CA GLY A 45 4.13 5.20 -5.48
C GLY A 45 4.59 3.74 -5.36
N LEU A 46 3.70 2.76 -5.58
CA LEU A 46 4.05 1.35 -5.73
C LEU A 46 3.76 0.87 -7.18
N CYS A 47 4.42 -0.22 -7.57
CA CYS A 47 4.06 -0.92 -8.80
C CYS A 47 2.65 -1.51 -8.70
N GLU A 48 1.99 -1.63 -9.85
CA GLU A 48 0.74 -2.35 -10.02
C GLU A 48 0.89 -3.79 -9.48
N ASP A 49 -0.16 -4.32 -8.84
CA ASP A 49 -0.22 -5.65 -8.18
C ASP A 49 0.56 -5.80 -6.85
N ALA A 50 1.03 -4.70 -6.28
CA ALA A 50 1.66 -4.70 -4.96
C ALA A 50 0.66 -4.87 -3.79
N LYS A 51 0.30 -6.12 -3.47
CA LYS A 51 -0.73 -6.47 -2.46
C LYS A 51 -0.20 -6.78 -1.05
N GLU A 52 1.12 -6.93 -0.88
CA GLU A 52 1.73 -7.46 0.36
C GLU A 52 2.50 -6.41 1.17
N PHE A 53 1.91 -5.21 1.32
CA PHE A 53 2.55 -4.10 2.03
C PHE A 53 1.71 -3.64 3.21
N ILE A 54 2.38 -3.42 4.33
CA ILE A 54 1.81 -2.74 5.50
C ILE A 54 1.82 -1.26 5.18
N VAL A 55 0.67 -0.61 5.29
CA VAL A 55 0.50 0.81 4.96
C VAL A 55 0.26 1.59 6.24
N LEU A 56 1.15 2.53 6.54
CA LEU A 56 0.95 3.51 7.59
C LEU A 56 0.36 4.77 6.96
N ILE A 57 -0.84 5.14 7.40
CA ILE A 57 -1.56 6.31 6.97
C ILE A 57 -1.30 7.42 7.98
N ASN A 58 -0.78 8.55 7.54
CA ASN A 58 -0.55 9.73 8.35
C ASN A 58 -1.19 10.95 7.69
N ALA A 59 -2.02 11.70 8.42
CA ALA A 59 -2.71 12.88 7.91
C ALA A 59 -2.29 14.09 8.75
N PRO A 60 -1.13 14.70 8.47
CA PRO A 60 -0.56 15.76 9.31
C PRO A 60 -1.42 17.04 9.35
N GLU A 61 -2.32 17.22 8.39
CA GLU A 61 -3.23 18.37 8.31
C GLU A 61 -4.54 18.19 9.12
N HIS A 62 -4.81 17.00 9.65
CA HIS A 62 -6.02 16.73 10.43
C HIS A 62 -5.80 17.04 11.92
N GLU A 63 -6.69 17.82 12.55
CA GLU A 63 -6.56 18.22 13.98
C GLU A 63 -6.46 17.02 14.93
N GLY A 64 -7.14 15.92 14.60
CA GLY A 64 -7.11 14.65 15.34
C GLY A 64 -6.16 13.61 14.77
N ASN A 65 -4.99 14.01 14.22
CA ASN A 65 -4.09 13.09 13.52
C ASN A 65 -3.78 11.83 14.37
N HIS A 66 -4.35 10.71 13.94
CA HIS A 66 -4.11 9.41 14.54
C HIS A 66 -3.60 8.47 13.45
N PRO A 67 -2.27 8.24 13.39
CA PRO A 67 -1.70 7.36 12.38
C PRO A 67 -2.26 5.95 12.54
N ARG A 68 -2.75 5.38 11.43
CA ARG A 68 -3.32 4.02 11.42
C ARG A 68 -2.49 3.11 10.53
N LEU A 69 -2.19 1.94 11.06
CA LEU A 69 -1.57 0.86 10.30
C LEU A 69 -2.66 -0.02 9.70
N VAL A 70 -2.68 -0.10 8.38
CA VAL A 70 -3.51 -1.03 7.63
C VAL A 70 -2.62 -2.20 7.22
N MET A 71 -2.96 -3.38 7.74
CA MET A 71 -2.31 -4.63 7.34
C MET A 71 -3.03 -5.18 6.11
N PRO A 72 -2.31 -5.74 5.14
CA PRO A 72 -2.96 -6.46 4.06
C PRO A 72 -3.66 -7.67 4.67
N GLU A 73 -4.96 -7.86 4.35
CA GLU A 73 -5.61 -9.14 4.63
C GLU A 73 -4.79 -10.19 3.90
N SER A 74 -4.17 -11.07 4.69
CA SER A 74 -3.14 -11.97 4.23
C SER A 74 -3.62 -12.69 2.97
N VAL A 75 -2.96 -12.44 1.85
CA VAL A 75 -2.94 -13.44 0.79
C VAL A 75 -2.37 -14.68 1.47
N ILE A 76 -3.25 -15.63 1.75
CA ILE A 76 -2.87 -17.02 1.98
C ILE A 76 -1.80 -17.31 0.94
N VAL A 77 -0.62 -17.73 1.38
CA VAL A 77 0.48 -18.15 0.52
C VAL A 77 -0.04 -19.24 -0.42
N CYS A 78 -0.57 -18.84 -1.56
CA CYS A 78 -0.67 -19.72 -2.72
C CYS A 78 0.67 -19.57 -3.42
N ASP A 79 1.56 -20.48 -3.05
CA ASP A 79 2.65 -20.98 -3.86
C ASP A 79 2.22 -21.07 -5.34
N MET A 80 2.44 -20.01 -6.11
CA MET A 80 2.36 -20.04 -7.57
C MET A 80 3.44 -19.13 -8.15
N ALA A 81 4.65 -19.71 -8.18
CA ALA A 81 5.47 -19.74 -9.38
C ALA A 81 5.60 -18.44 -10.20
N CYS A 82 6.39 -17.49 -9.70
CA CYS A 82 7.20 -16.67 -10.60
C CYS A 82 8.40 -17.47 -11.13
N LYS A 83 8.14 -18.59 -11.84
CA LYS A 83 9.08 -19.15 -12.82
C LYS A 83 8.84 -18.44 -14.15
N GLY A 84 9.27 -17.18 -14.22
CA GLY A 84 9.33 -16.39 -15.45
C GLY A 84 10.76 -16.20 -15.91
N GLY A 85 11.56 -17.26 -15.91
CA GLY A 85 12.88 -17.25 -16.55
C GLY A 85 12.70 -17.24 -18.06
N VAL A 86 12.87 -16.08 -18.69
CA VAL A 86 13.09 -16.04 -20.14
C VAL A 86 14.59 -15.92 -20.36
N ARG A 87 15.22 -17.09 -20.51
CA ARG A 87 16.54 -17.23 -21.15
C ARG A 87 16.45 -16.58 -22.53
N GLY A 88 17.44 -15.75 -22.86
CA GLY A 88 17.56 -15.17 -24.20
C GLY A 88 17.66 -16.25 -25.30
N PRO A 89 17.39 -15.89 -26.56
CA PRO A 89 17.58 -16.81 -27.67
C PRO A 89 19.07 -17.13 -27.86
N LEU A 90 19.40 -18.42 -27.76
CA LEU A 90 20.60 -19.01 -28.33
C LEU A 90 20.39 -19.09 -29.85
N THR A 91 21.03 -18.19 -30.60
CA THR A 91 21.52 -18.41 -31.97
C THR A 91 22.45 -17.28 -32.35
#